data_AF-A0A3N5VDY7-F1
#
_entry.id   AF-A0A3N5VDY7-F1
#
_cell.length_a   1.000
_cell.length_b   1.000
_cell.length_c   1.000
_cell.angle_alpha   90.00
_cell.angle_beta   90.00
_cell.angle_gamma   90.00
#
_symmetry.space_group_name_H-M   'P 1'
#
loop_
_entity.id
_entity.type
_entity.pdbx_description
1 polymer ?
#
loop_
_entity_poly.entity_id
_entity_poly.type
_entity_poly.pdbx_seq_one_letter_code
_entity_poly.pdbx_strand_id
1 'polypeptide(L)'
;FVQNNRAEQTATLDMDATLVETEKASALWCYEGYVAYQPINTWWAEQGLVVHTEFRDGNVPAGFEQRRVLEEALESLPKRVRKVRMRSDTAGYQHDLLRYCDEEKNKWCGRIEFAVGCDVTPEFKKAVLEVGEEDWVVLKRRERSGELKETARQWAEVCYVPNAIGRSKKGSEYRYLAIRERMQDQLVLPGMEQDEKGLPFQTMRKGGVRYKVFGIVTNMHWEGQELIEWHYKRCGRSEQAHSVMKEDLAGGTLPSGDFGENAAWWWIMVLAFNLNAALKSLVLGGQWVYKRMKAIRFHLINIPARIMERSRQLSLRLSAGDSAYGWLIQIRARIAGLASSG
;
A
#
# COMPACT_ATOMS: atom_id res chain seq x y z
N PHE A 1 10.31 18.85 -3.40
CA PHE A 1 11.39 18.93 -2.39
C PHE A 1 12.10 17.59 -2.18
N VAL A 2 11.42 16.55 -1.69
CA VAL A 2 12.06 15.25 -1.39
C VAL A 2 12.76 14.66 -2.61
N GLN A 3 12.09 14.62 -3.77
CA GLN A 3 12.67 14.15 -5.03
C GLN A 3 13.94 14.91 -5.47
N ASN A 4 14.10 16.19 -5.10
CA ASN A 4 15.29 16.96 -5.47
C ASN A 4 16.51 16.54 -4.63
N ASN A 5 16.28 16.12 -3.38
CA ASN A 5 17.32 15.74 -2.42
C ASN A 5 17.56 14.22 -2.36
N ARG A 6 16.59 13.41 -2.79
CA ARG A 6 16.67 11.96 -2.94
C ARG A 6 15.89 11.57 -4.18
N ALA A 7 16.56 11.53 -5.33
CA ALA A 7 15.90 11.28 -6.60
C ALA A 7 15.60 9.78 -6.79
N GLU A 8 14.36 9.47 -7.10
CA GLU A 8 13.92 8.13 -7.51
C GLU A 8 13.43 8.17 -8.96
N GLN A 9 13.97 7.30 -9.82
CA GLN A 9 13.59 7.24 -11.25
C GLN A 9 12.31 6.41 -11.47
N THR A 10 11.96 5.58 -10.49
CA THR A 10 10.77 4.72 -10.51
C THR A 10 9.81 5.13 -9.40
N ALA A 11 8.52 5.17 -9.73
CA ALA A 11 7.45 5.34 -8.75
C ALA A 11 6.53 4.13 -8.76
N THR A 12 6.62 3.30 -7.73
CA THR A 12 5.63 2.26 -7.43
C THR A 12 4.53 2.88 -6.58
N LEU A 13 3.33 2.96 -7.16
CA LEU A 13 2.12 3.52 -6.55
C LEU A 13 1.25 2.40 -5.99
N ASP A 14 1.08 2.37 -4.67
CA ASP A 14 0.13 1.49 -4.00
C ASP A 14 -1.18 2.24 -3.79
N MET A 15 -2.26 1.75 -4.36
CA MET A 15 -3.60 2.27 -4.13
C MET A 15 -4.29 1.42 -3.07
N ASP A 16 -4.76 2.06 -2.00
CA ASP A 16 -5.42 1.35 -0.91
C ASP A 16 -6.48 2.24 -0.26
N ALA A 17 -7.67 1.68 -0.10
CA ALA A 17 -8.76 2.29 0.64
C ALA A 17 -8.71 1.80 2.08
N THR A 18 -8.94 2.68 3.04
CA THR A 18 -8.85 2.33 4.45
C THR A 18 -10.09 2.77 5.20
N LEU A 19 -10.76 1.84 5.86
CA LEU A 19 -11.91 2.15 6.72
C LEU A 19 -11.46 2.81 8.02
N VAL A 20 -12.11 3.90 8.37
CA VAL A 20 -11.96 4.62 9.65
C VAL A 20 -13.32 4.57 10.33
N GLU A 21 -13.47 3.62 11.27
CA GLU A 21 -14.68 3.46 12.07
C GLU A 21 -14.99 4.74 12.85
N THR A 22 -16.28 5.07 12.93
CA THR A 22 -16.70 6.30 13.58
C THR A 22 -18.14 6.23 14.09
N GLU A 23 -18.41 6.93 15.19
CA GLU A 23 -19.76 7.03 15.80
C GLU A 23 -20.49 8.31 15.37
N LYS A 24 -19.97 9.04 14.37
CA LYS A 24 -20.57 10.30 13.93
C LYS A 24 -21.89 10.03 13.21
N ALA A 25 -22.93 10.78 13.58
CA ALA A 25 -24.28 10.61 13.03
C ALA A 25 -24.37 10.85 11.51
N SER A 26 -23.44 11.65 10.95
CA SER A 26 -23.34 11.97 9.52
C SER A 26 -22.62 10.91 8.69
N ALA A 27 -21.90 9.98 9.33
CA ALA A 27 -21.13 8.97 8.62
C ALA A 27 -22.05 7.83 8.13
N LEU A 28 -21.62 7.17 7.06
CA LEU A 28 -22.42 6.16 6.37
C LEU A 28 -21.88 4.74 6.63
N TRP A 29 -22.75 3.75 6.46
CA TRP A 29 -22.41 2.34 6.64
C TRP A 29 -21.47 1.85 5.55
N CYS A 30 -20.41 1.15 5.95
CA CYS A 30 -19.50 0.48 5.05
C CYS A 30 -19.94 -0.95 4.74
N TYR A 31 -19.25 -1.58 3.79
CA TYR A 31 -19.51 -2.96 3.39
C TYR A 31 -19.22 -3.99 4.49
N GLU A 32 -18.45 -3.64 5.52
CA GLU A 32 -18.18 -4.50 6.69
C GLU A 32 -19.29 -4.42 7.75
N GLY A 33 -20.31 -3.58 7.54
CA GLY A 33 -21.47 -3.52 8.42
C GLY A 33 -21.23 -2.69 9.68
N TYR A 34 -20.43 -1.64 9.60
CA TYR A 34 -20.34 -0.58 10.63
C TYR A 34 -20.26 0.80 9.97
N VAL A 35 -20.43 1.86 10.76
CA VAL A 35 -20.35 3.25 10.27
C VAL A 35 -18.90 3.70 10.19
N ALA A 36 -18.50 4.21 9.03
CA ALA A 36 -17.11 4.58 8.78
C ALA A 36 -16.97 5.68 7.73
N TYR A 37 -15.77 6.25 7.66
CA TYR A 37 -15.26 6.91 6.45
C TYR A 37 -14.28 5.97 5.75
N GLN A 38 -14.13 6.09 4.44
CA GLN A 38 -13.26 5.21 3.66
C GLN A 38 -12.29 5.98 2.74
N PRO A 39 -11.37 6.79 3.31
CA PRO A 39 -10.36 7.47 2.53
C PRO A 39 -9.54 6.52 1.66
N ILE A 40 -9.26 6.95 0.43
CA ILE A 40 -8.35 6.27 -0.49
C ILE A 40 -7.02 7.01 -0.53
N ASN A 41 -5.91 6.27 -0.50
CA ASN A 41 -4.57 6.81 -0.55
C ASN A 41 -3.79 6.19 -1.70
N THR A 42 -2.98 7.01 -2.36
CA THR A 42 -1.97 6.55 -3.31
C THR A 42 -0.58 6.78 -2.73
N TRP A 43 0.12 5.69 -2.47
CA TRP A 43 1.40 5.65 -1.77
C TRP A 43 2.55 5.42 -2.73
N TRP A 44 3.58 6.25 -2.67
CA TRP A 44 4.83 6.07 -3.40
C TRP A 44 5.81 5.24 -2.56
N ALA A 45 5.99 3.97 -2.92
CA ALA A 45 6.74 2.98 -2.14
C ALA A 45 8.25 3.28 -1.99
N GLU A 46 8.90 3.84 -3.01
CA GLU A 46 10.34 4.16 -2.99
C GLU A 46 10.62 5.38 -2.11
N GLN A 47 9.80 6.43 -2.21
CA GLN A 47 9.94 7.64 -1.40
C GLN A 47 9.37 7.47 0.02
N GLY A 48 8.39 6.59 0.19
CA GLY A 48 7.66 6.41 1.42
C GLY A 48 6.75 7.60 1.73
N LEU A 49 6.04 8.11 0.72
CA LEU A 49 5.17 9.28 0.81
C LEU A 49 3.78 8.97 0.24
N VAL A 50 2.75 9.63 0.75
CA VAL A 50 1.44 9.70 0.08
C VAL A 50 1.52 10.78 -1.00
N VAL A 51 1.30 10.40 -2.26
CA VAL A 51 1.29 11.35 -3.38
C VAL A 51 -0.09 11.95 -3.61
N HIS A 52 -1.15 11.21 -3.28
CA HIS A 52 -2.52 11.67 -3.42
C HIS A 52 -3.43 10.98 -2.40
N THR A 53 -4.46 11.69 -1.95
CA THR A 53 -5.45 11.18 -0.99
C THR A 53 -6.80 11.82 -1.28
N GLU A 54 -7.86 11.05 -1.11
CA GLU A 54 -9.25 11.53 -1.23
C GLU A 54 -10.04 11.00 -0.04
N PHE A 55 -10.66 11.91 0.72
CA PHE A 55 -11.52 11.55 1.85
C PHE A 55 -12.91 11.21 1.34
N ARG A 56 -13.47 10.06 1.76
CA ARG A 56 -14.71 9.51 1.21
C ARG A 56 -15.61 8.98 2.33
N ASP A 57 -16.91 8.97 2.08
CA ASP A 57 -17.88 8.31 2.94
C ASP A 57 -17.70 6.79 2.95
N GLY A 58 -18.15 6.14 4.04
CA GLY A 58 -18.02 4.69 4.21
C GLY A 58 -18.79 3.86 3.21
N ASN A 59 -19.87 4.40 2.62
CA ASN A 59 -20.66 3.70 1.61
C ASN A 59 -20.02 3.72 0.21
N VAL A 60 -18.96 4.50 0.01
CA VAL A 60 -18.24 4.56 -1.28
C VAL A 60 -17.42 3.28 -1.44
N PRO A 61 -17.61 2.49 -2.51
CA PRO A 61 -16.83 1.26 -2.70
C PRO A 61 -15.32 1.53 -2.80
N ALA A 62 -14.48 0.61 -2.33
CA ALA A 62 -13.01 0.73 -2.39
C ALA A 62 -12.48 0.91 -3.83
N GLY A 63 -13.19 0.33 -4.82
CA GLY A 63 -12.89 0.47 -6.24
C GLY A 63 -13.39 1.77 -6.88
N PHE A 64 -14.16 2.61 -6.19
CA PHE A 64 -14.84 3.73 -6.83
C PHE A 64 -13.84 4.73 -7.44
N GLU A 65 -13.98 4.99 -8.74
CA GLU A 65 -13.17 5.93 -9.53
C GLU A 65 -11.64 5.78 -9.37
N GLN A 66 -11.12 4.57 -9.17
CA GLN A 66 -9.68 4.39 -8.99
C GLN A 66 -8.84 4.90 -10.18
N ARG A 67 -9.37 4.86 -11.41
CA ARG A 67 -8.71 5.47 -12.56
C ARG A 67 -8.48 6.98 -12.37
N ARG A 68 -9.50 7.73 -11.96
CA ARG A 68 -9.39 9.17 -11.71
C ARG A 68 -8.36 9.45 -10.61
N VAL A 69 -8.40 8.68 -9.52
CA VAL A 69 -7.45 8.79 -8.41
C VAL A 69 -6.00 8.55 -8.88
N LEU A 70 -5.79 7.54 -9.73
CA LEU A 70 -4.48 7.28 -10.31
C LEU A 70 -4.03 8.42 -11.23
N GLU A 71 -4.92 8.93 -12.09
CA GLU A 71 -4.66 10.09 -12.94
C GLU A 71 -4.21 11.31 -12.11
N GLU A 72 -4.93 11.66 -11.06
CA GLU A 72 -4.59 12.78 -10.15
C GLU A 72 -3.28 12.54 -9.38
N ALA A 73 -3.01 11.29 -9.00
CA ALA A 73 -1.73 10.93 -8.37
C ALA A 73 -0.55 11.07 -9.34
N LEU A 74 -0.72 10.71 -10.61
CA LEU A 74 0.29 10.88 -11.66
C LEU A 74 0.59 12.35 -11.93
N GLU A 75 -0.39 13.24 -11.82
CA GLU A 75 -0.18 14.70 -11.96
C GLU A 75 0.65 15.28 -10.81
N SER A 76 0.56 14.66 -9.63
CA SER A 76 1.36 15.04 -8.46
C SER A 76 2.80 14.50 -8.52
N LEU A 77 3.10 13.56 -9.44
CA LEU A 77 4.44 13.01 -9.59
C LEU A 77 5.39 13.98 -10.30
N PRO A 78 6.64 14.10 -9.84
CA PRO A 78 7.63 14.96 -10.48
C PRO A 78 8.11 14.36 -11.81
N LYS A 79 8.30 15.21 -12.83
CA LYS A 79 8.76 14.83 -14.20
C LYS A 79 10.10 14.07 -14.28
N ARG A 80 10.86 13.99 -13.18
CA ARG A 80 12.11 13.21 -13.10
C ARG A 80 11.88 11.72 -12.96
N VAL A 81 10.70 11.31 -12.50
CA VAL A 81 10.30 9.91 -12.57
C VAL A 81 10.20 9.56 -14.05
N ARG A 82 10.67 8.38 -14.45
CA ARG A 82 10.60 7.89 -15.84
C ARG A 82 9.72 6.66 -15.98
N LYS A 83 9.57 5.92 -14.88
CA LYS A 83 8.87 4.65 -14.85
C LYS A 83 7.87 4.64 -13.72
N VAL A 84 6.63 4.29 -14.02
CA VAL A 84 5.58 4.15 -13.01
C VAL A 84 5.14 2.69 -12.96
N ARG A 85 4.99 2.18 -11.75
CA ARG A 85 4.35 0.91 -11.46
C ARG A 85 3.15 1.12 -10.57
N MET A 86 2.14 0.28 -10.68
CA MET A 86 0.96 0.32 -9.84
C MET A 86 0.72 -1.03 -9.17
N ARG A 87 0.38 -1.02 -7.88
CA ARG A 87 -0.09 -2.20 -7.16
C ARG A 87 -1.41 -1.89 -6.47
N SER A 88 -2.31 -2.87 -6.53
CA SER A 88 -3.58 -2.81 -5.81
C SER A 88 -3.98 -4.21 -5.34
N ASP A 89 -4.89 -4.26 -4.37
CA ASP A 89 -5.68 -5.44 -4.08
C ASP A 89 -6.75 -5.67 -5.17
N THR A 90 -7.69 -6.56 -4.87
CA THR A 90 -8.83 -6.87 -5.73
C THR A 90 -9.74 -5.67 -6.01
N ALA A 91 -9.79 -4.64 -5.17
CA ALA A 91 -10.58 -3.44 -5.45
C ALA A 91 -10.10 -2.69 -6.71
N GLY A 92 -8.81 -2.84 -7.04
CA GLY A 92 -8.23 -2.30 -8.27
C GLY A 92 -8.44 -3.17 -9.50
N TYR A 93 -9.12 -4.33 -9.39
CA TYR A 93 -9.41 -5.21 -10.52
C TYR A 93 -10.53 -4.65 -11.41
N GLN A 94 -10.25 -3.53 -12.06
CA GLN A 94 -11.17 -2.83 -12.94
C GLN A 94 -10.60 -2.77 -14.34
N HIS A 95 -11.32 -3.34 -15.31
CA HIS A 95 -10.81 -3.43 -16.68
C HIS A 95 -10.51 -2.07 -17.33
N ASP A 96 -11.23 -1.01 -16.94
CA ASP A 96 -10.93 0.34 -17.42
C ASP A 96 -9.60 0.87 -16.85
N LEU A 97 -9.33 0.63 -15.56
CA LEU A 97 -8.06 0.98 -14.91
C LEU A 97 -6.88 0.19 -15.49
N LEU A 98 -7.05 -1.13 -15.65
CA LEU A 98 -6.00 -1.98 -16.23
C LEU A 98 -5.68 -1.57 -17.67
N ARG A 99 -6.72 -1.26 -18.47
CA ARG A 99 -6.56 -0.76 -19.83
C ARG A 99 -5.83 0.58 -19.83
N TYR A 100 -6.23 1.53 -18.98
CA TYR A 100 -5.57 2.82 -18.86
C TYR A 100 -4.08 2.68 -18.52
N CYS A 101 -3.72 1.76 -17.62
CA CYS A 101 -2.31 1.48 -17.30
C CYS A 101 -1.55 0.88 -18.49
N ASP A 102 -2.19 0.00 -19.25
CA ASP A 102 -1.57 -0.70 -20.38
C ASP A 102 -1.45 0.15 -21.65
N GLU A 103 -2.30 1.18 -21.79
CA GLU A 103 -2.19 2.16 -22.86
C GLU A 103 -0.88 2.96 -22.72
N GLU A 104 -0.03 2.95 -23.75
CA GLU A 104 1.22 3.74 -23.81
C GLU A 104 1.00 5.26 -23.96
N LYS A 105 -0.20 5.75 -23.66
CA LYS A 105 -0.62 7.13 -23.87
C LYS A 105 -0.39 8.04 -22.67
N ASN A 106 0.14 7.52 -21.56
CA ASN A 106 0.33 8.30 -20.34
C ASN A 106 1.52 9.25 -20.46
N LYS A 107 1.23 10.50 -20.86
CA LYS A 107 2.09 11.70 -20.87
C LYS A 107 3.60 11.38 -21.00
N TRP A 108 4.31 11.31 -19.88
CA TRP A 108 5.77 11.17 -19.78
C TRP A 108 6.24 9.81 -19.26
N CYS A 109 5.36 9.00 -18.68
CA CYS A 109 5.71 7.70 -18.09
C CYS A 109 5.41 6.52 -19.02
N GLY A 110 4.70 6.74 -20.13
CA GLY A 110 4.38 5.71 -21.11
C GLY A 110 3.49 4.61 -20.52
N ARG A 111 3.84 3.36 -20.78
CA ARG A 111 3.13 2.20 -20.22
C ARG A 111 3.33 2.10 -18.71
N ILE A 112 2.24 1.99 -17.95
CA ILE A 112 2.27 1.76 -16.51
C ILE A 112 2.30 0.25 -16.27
N GLU A 113 3.35 -0.23 -15.63
CA GLU A 113 3.47 -1.63 -15.22
C GLU A 113 2.56 -1.86 -13.99
N PHE A 114 1.78 -2.92 -13.95
CA PHE A 114 0.91 -3.19 -12.79
C PHE A 114 0.93 -4.63 -12.33
N ALA A 115 0.67 -4.84 -11.04
CA ALA A 115 0.22 -6.12 -10.49
C ALA A 115 -0.95 -5.88 -9.54
N VAL A 116 -2.09 -6.50 -9.84
CA VAL A 116 -3.36 -6.26 -9.14
C VAL A 116 -3.95 -7.61 -8.74
N GLY A 117 -4.50 -7.72 -7.53
CA GLY A 117 -5.24 -8.93 -7.15
C GLY A 117 -6.46 -9.09 -8.06
N CYS A 118 -6.80 -10.27 -8.54
CA CYS A 118 -7.99 -10.48 -9.37
C CYS A 118 -9.05 -11.31 -8.65
N ASP A 119 -10.30 -11.11 -9.03
CA ASP A 119 -11.42 -11.89 -8.52
C ASP A 119 -11.28 -13.36 -8.93
N VAL A 120 -11.48 -14.25 -7.96
CA VAL A 120 -11.47 -15.70 -8.18
C VAL A 120 -12.87 -16.13 -8.60
N THR A 121 -13.25 -15.78 -9.84
CA THR A 121 -14.55 -16.14 -10.42
C THR A 121 -14.63 -17.65 -10.71
N PRO A 122 -15.83 -18.22 -10.90
CA PRO A 122 -15.97 -19.63 -11.28
C PRO A 122 -15.17 -19.99 -12.54
N GLU A 123 -15.07 -19.08 -13.51
CA GLU A 123 -14.29 -19.26 -14.75
C GLU A 123 -12.79 -19.27 -14.44
N PHE A 124 -12.32 -18.36 -13.59
CA PHE A 124 -10.92 -18.38 -13.15
C PHE A 124 -10.61 -19.70 -12.42
N LYS A 125 -11.51 -20.17 -11.53
CA LYS A 125 -11.34 -21.47 -10.85
C LYS A 125 -11.22 -22.63 -11.83
N LYS A 126 -11.99 -22.65 -12.92
CA LYS A 126 -11.87 -23.66 -13.98
C LYS A 126 -10.48 -23.63 -14.62
N ALA A 127 -10.01 -22.45 -15.01
CA ALA A 127 -8.68 -22.29 -15.59
C ALA A 127 -7.56 -22.73 -14.63
N VAL A 128 -7.67 -22.43 -13.33
CA VAL A 128 -6.71 -22.90 -12.32
C VAL A 128 -6.74 -24.44 -12.16
N LEU A 129 -7.91 -25.08 -12.32
CA LEU A 129 -8.04 -26.54 -12.24
C LEU A 129 -7.39 -27.26 -13.43
N GLU A 130 -7.35 -26.62 -14.59
CA GLU A 130 -6.72 -27.13 -15.82
C GLU A 130 -5.19 -27.13 -15.76
N VAL A 131 -4.59 -26.32 -14.87
CA VAL A 131 -3.13 -26.31 -14.66
C VAL A 131 -2.64 -27.65 -14.10
N GLY A 132 -1.63 -28.24 -14.75
CA GLY A 132 -0.98 -29.48 -14.35
C GLY A 132 -0.34 -29.37 -12.97
N GLU A 133 -0.19 -30.47 -12.23
CA GLU A 133 0.43 -30.44 -10.90
C GLU A 133 1.94 -30.14 -10.98
N GLU A 134 2.56 -30.47 -12.10
CA GLU A 134 3.95 -30.21 -12.47
C GLU A 134 4.27 -28.72 -12.70
N ASP A 135 3.26 -27.92 -13.05
CA ASP A 135 3.43 -26.49 -13.32
C ASP A 135 3.37 -25.65 -12.03
N TRP A 136 2.99 -26.25 -10.90
CA TRP A 136 2.93 -25.55 -9.61
C TRP A 136 4.29 -25.47 -8.95
N VAL A 137 4.79 -24.24 -8.82
CA VAL A 137 6.06 -23.95 -8.17
C VAL A 137 5.82 -23.57 -6.71
N VAL A 138 6.61 -24.12 -5.79
CA VAL A 138 6.57 -23.74 -4.38
C VAL A 138 7.03 -22.30 -4.22
N LEU A 139 6.18 -21.46 -3.63
CA LEU A 139 6.51 -20.08 -3.35
C LEU A 139 7.54 -20.05 -2.20
N LYS A 140 8.69 -19.45 -2.46
CA LYS A 140 9.71 -19.23 -1.42
C LYS A 140 9.58 -17.83 -0.87
N ARG A 141 9.73 -17.69 0.45
CA ARG A 141 9.77 -16.40 1.14
C ARG A 141 11.20 -16.04 1.45
N ARG A 142 11.62 -14.85 1.06
CA ARG A 142 12.91 -14.28 1.45
C ARG A 142 12.88 -13.81 2.90
N GLU A 143 13.72 -14.40 3.74
CA GLU A 143 13.91 -13.98 5.12
C GLU A 143 14.82 -12.74 5.22
N ARG A 144 14.89 -12.14 6.41
CA ARG A 144 15.77 -10.99 6.68
C ARG A 144 17.26 -11.31 6.52
N SER A 145 17.64 -12.58 6.69
CA SER A 145 18.98 -13.12 6.44
C SER A 145 19.32 -13.20 4.95
N GLY A 146 18.33 -13.07 4.05
CA GLY A 146 18.48 -13.26 2.61
C GLY A 146 18.21 -14.68 2.14
N GLU A 147 18.07 -15.64 3.06
CA GLU A 147 17.74 -17.04 2.75
C GLU A 147 16.30 -17.18 2.23
N LEU A 148 16.12 -18.10 1.28
CA LEU A 148 14.81 -18.44 0.72
C LEU A 148 14.25 -19.65 1.46
N LYS A 149 13.14 -19.45 2.18
CA LYS A 149 12.44 -20.52 2.90
C LYS A 149 11.19 -20.92 2.15
N GLU A 150 10.97 -22.22 1.98
CA GLU A 150 9.75 -22.73 1.37
C GLU A 150 8.52 -22.38 2.22
N THR A 151 7.43 -22.03 1.55
CA THR A 151 6.14 -21.77 2.18
C THR A 151 5.14 -22.87 1.84
N ALA A 152 4.01 -22.91 2.56
CA ALA A 152 2.89 -23.79 2.22
C ALA A 152 2.11 -23.35 0.96
N ARG A 153 2.53 -22.24 0.33
CA ARG A 153 1.89 -21.68 -0.86
C ARG A 153 2.62 -22.14 -2.11
N GLN A 154 1.86 -22.40 -3.15
CA GLN A 154 2.36 -22.65 -4.49
C GLN A 154 1.79 -21.62 -5.44
N TRP A 155 2.49 -21.36 -6.53
CA TRP A 155 2.00 -20.47 -7.59
C TRP A 155 2.19 -21.12 -8.96
N ALA A 156 1.33 -20.74 -9.89
CA ALA A 156 1.42 -21.15 -11.28
C ALA A 156 0.89 -20.03 -12.19
N GLU A 157 1.36 -20.01 -13.43
CA GLU A 157 0.78 -19.16 -14.46
C GLU A 157 -0.48 -19.82 -15.02
N VAL A 158 -1.52 -19.03 -15.23
CA VAL A 158 -2.82 -19.53 -15.67
C VAL A 158 -3.15 -18.91 -17.02
N CYS A 159 -3.42 -19.76 -18.00
CA CYS A 159 -3.97 -19.33 -19.28
C CYS A 159 -5.43 -18.93 -19.07
N TYR A 160 -5.65 -17.66 -18.73
CA TYR A 160 -6.98 -17.12 -18.45
C TYR A 160 -7.19 -15.80 -19.17
N VAL A 161 -8.33 -15.69 -19.86
CA VAL A 161 -8.80 -14.44 -20.47
C VAL A 161 -10.20 -14.17 -19.93
N PRO A 162 -10.43 -13.07 -19.21
CA PRO A 162 -11.76 -12.75 -18.72
C PRO A 162 -12.74 -12.51 -19.87
N ASN A 163 -13.97 -12.99 -19.72
CA ASN A 163 -15.06 -12.77 -20.68
C ASN A 163 -15.31 -11.28 -21.01
N ALA A 164 -14.97 -10.38 -20.07
CA ALA A 164 -15.10 -8.93 -20.25
C ALA A 164 -14.10 -8.35 -21.27
N ILE A 165 -12.93 -8.99 -21.46
CA ILE A 165 -11.88 -8.54 -22.38
C ILE A 165 -11.82 -9.44 -23.63
N GLY A 166 -12.20 -10.72 -23.52
CA GLY A 166 -12.15 -11.71 -24.61
C GLY A 166 -13.10 -11.50 -25.79
N ARG A 167 -13.90 -10.42 -25.81
CA ARG A 167 -14.85 -10.12 -26.90
C ARG A 167 -14.24 -9.35 -28.09
N SER A 168 -13.00 -8.89 -27.99
CA SER A 168 -12.33 -8.10 -29.03
C SER A 168 -10.97 -8.66 -29.39
N LYS A 169 -10.68 -8.77 -30.70
CA LYS A 169 -9.36 -9.14 -31.24
C LYS A 169 -8.27 -8.08 -30.98
N LYS A 170 -8.63 -6.91 -30.47
CA LYS A 170 -7.71 -5.82 -30.07
C LYS A 170 -7.62 -5.65 -28.55
N GLY A 171 -8.16 -6.59 -27.77
CA GLY A 171 -8.08 -6.54 -26.30
C GLY A 171 -6.65 -6.76 -25.84
N SER A 172 -6.22 -6.01 -24.82
CA SER A 172 -4.94 -6.27 -24.15
C SER A 172 -4.96 -7.67 -23.52
N GLU A 173 -3.94 -8.47 -23.83
CA GLU A 173 -3.70 -9.75 -23.19
C GLU A 173 -2.91 -9.51 -21.90
N TYR A 174 -3.48 -9.90 -20.77
CA TYR A 174 -2.82 -9.82 -19.47
C TYR A 174 -2.37 -11.19 -19.02
N ARG A 175 -1.30 -11.19 -18.25
CA ARG A 175 -0.78 -12.39 -17.59
C ARG A 175 -1.50 -12.60 -16.28
N TYR A 176 -1.95 -13.82 -16.04
CA TYR A 176 -2.62 -14.22 -14.80
C TYR A 176 -1.78 -15.24 -14.04
N LEU A 177 -1.59 -14.99 -12.75
CA LEU A 177 -0.95 -15.93 -11.83
C LEU A 177 -1.97 -16.38 -10.80
N ALA A 178 -2.02 -17.68 -10.53
CA ALA A 178 -2.76 -18.22 -9.40
C ALA A 178 -1.80 -18.58 -8.28
N ILE A 179 -2.22 -18.31 -7.06
CA ILE A 179 -1.54 -18.73 -5.84
C ILE A 179 -2.51 -19.63 -5.08
N ARG A 180 -2.07 -20.83 -4.73
CA ARG A 180 -2.86 -21.77 -3.93
C ARG A 180 -2.16 -22.09 -2.61
N GLU A 181 -2.94 -22.23 -1.56
CA GLU A 181 -2.48 -22.68 -0.24
C GLU A 181 -3.32 -23.89 0.17
N ARG A 182 -2.67 -25.02 0.44
CA ARG A 182 -3.38 -26.22 0.91
C ARG A 182 -3.98 -25.94 2.29
N MET A 183 -5.29 -26.11 2.43
CA MET A 183 -5.92 -26.07 3.74
C MET A 183 -5.62 -27.38 4.46
N GLN A 184 -5.20 -27.30 5.72
CA GLN A 184 -5.30 -28.47 6.60
C GLN A 184 -6.77 -28.84 6.64
N ASP A 185 -7.07 -30.12 6.38
CA ASP A 185 -8.42 -30.64 6.54
C ASP A 185 -8.82 -30.42 8.00
N GLN A 186 -9.57 -29.34 8.26
CA GLN A 186 -10.32 -29.25 9.50
C GLN A 186 -11.13 -30.54 9.58
N LEU A 187 -10.83 -31.36 10.58
CA LEU A 187 -11.57 -32.56 10.93
C LEU A 187 -13.05 -32.20 10.91
N VAL A 188 -13.74 -32.59 9.82
CA VAL A 188 -15.17 -32.41 9.71
C VAL A 188 -15.77 -33.45 10.64
N LEU A 189 -16.31 -33.00 11.78
CA LEU A 189 -17.07 -33.88 12.65
C LEU A 189 -18.30 -34.38 11.86
N PRO A 190 -18.61 -35.69 11.89
CA PRO A 190 -19.79 -36.23 11.20
C PRO A 190 -21.05 -35.48 11.66
N GLY A 191 -21.77 -34.86 10.71
CA GLY A 191 -22.98 -34.07 10.98
C GLY A 191 -22.83 -32.54 10.88
N MET A 192 -21.60 -32.03 10.69
CA MET A 192 -21.40 -30.62 10.32
C MET A 192 -21.17 -30.52 8.80
N GLU A 193 -22.24 -30.43 8.02
CA GLU A 193 -22.13 -29.87 6.68
C GLU A 193 -21.66 -28.42 6.85
N GLN A 194 -20.39 -28.15 6.56
CA GLN A 194 -19.90 -26.77 6.50
C GLN A 194 -20.66 -26.11 5.35
N ASP A 195 -21.67 -25.32 5.69
CA ASP A 195 -22.20 -24.28 4.83
C ASP A 195 -21.01 -23.61 4.13
N GLU A 196 -20.96 -23.64 2.81
CA GLU A 196 -20.00 -22.88 2.00
C GLU A 196 -20.13 -21.35 2.23
N LYS A 197 -21.11 -20.93 3.04
CA LYS A 197 -21.31 -19.56 3.49
C LYS A 197 -20.34 -19.22 4.62
N GLY A 198 -19.28 -18.49 4.29
CA GLY A 198 -18.67 -17.56 5.24
C GLY A 198 -17.16 -17.68 5.49
N LEU A 199 -16.38 -18.32 4.61
CA LEU A 199 -14.92 -18.13 4.65
C LEU A 199 -14.56 -16.80 3.95
N PRO A 200 -13.72 -15.92 4.55
CA PRO A 200 -13.34 -14.63 3.96
C PRO A 200 -12.39 -14.77 2.76
N PHE A 201 -12.18 -15.99 2.25
CA PHE A 201 -11.29 -16.30 1.15
C PHE A 201 -11.89 -17.39 0.26
N GLN A 202 -11.58 -17.33 -1.04
CA GLN A 202 -12.12 -18.26 -2.02
C GLN A 202 -11.41 -19.61 -1.94
N THR A 203 -12.21 -20.68 -1.91
CA THR A 203 -11.71 -22.06 -1.85
C THR A 203 -12.00 -22.82 -3.14
N MET A 204 -11.17 -23.84 -3.42
CA MET A 204 -11.41 -24.85 -4.46
C MET A 204 -11.07 -26.25 -3.95
N ARG A 205 -11.68 -27.27 -4.54
CA ARG A 205 -11.34 -28.68 -4.29
C ARG A 205 -10.69 -29.28 -5.53
N LYS A 206 -9.53 -29.91 -5.37
CA LYS A 206 -8.85 -30.72 -6.40
C LYS A 206 -8.35 -32.01 -5.75
N GLY A 207 -8.73 -33.17 -6.30
CA GLY A 207 -8.29 -34.47 -5.78
C GLY A 207 -8.66 -34.75 -4.31
N GLY A 208 -9.80 -34.24 -3.83
CA GLY A 208 -10.24 -34.40 -2.43
C GLY A 208 -9.62 -33.40 -1.43
N VAL A 209 -8.63 -32.60 -1.85
CA VAL A 209 -7.96 -31.60 -1.01
C VAL A 209 -8.57 -30.21 -1.23
N ARG A 210 -8.79 -29.45 -0.14
CA ARG A 210 -9.22 -28.04 -0.19
C ARG A 210 -8.02 -27.09 -0.28
N TYR A 211 -8.10 -26.14 -1.20
CA TYR A 211 -7.11 -25.08 -1.38
C TYR A 211 -7.75 -23.71 -1.23
N LYS A 212 -7.06 -22.77 -0.57
CA LYS A 212 -7.32 -21.33 -0.70
C LYS A 212 -6.68 -20.82 -1.97
N VAL A 213 -7.36 -19.96 -2.71
CA VAL A 213 -6.89 -19.50 -4.02
C VAL A 213 -6.91 -17.99 -4.07
N PHE A 214 -5.84 -17.43 -4.60
CA PHE A 214 -5.71 -16.01 -4.92
C PHE A 214 -5.29 -15.89 -6.38
N GLY A 215 -5.74 -14.83 -7.05
CA GLY A 215 -5.32 -14.50 -8.40
C GLY A 215 -4.61 -13.16 -8.44
N ILE A 216 -3.62 -13.03 -9.32
CA ILE A 216 -2.94 -11.78 -9.64
C ILE A 216 -2.98 -11.59 -11.15
N VAL A 217 -3.37 -10.41 -11.59
CA VAL A 217 -3.28 -9.96 -12.98
C VAL A 217 -2.12 -8.98 -13.13
N THR A 218 -1.37 -9.10 -14.21
CA THR A 218 -0.22 -8.22 -14.48
C THR A 218 0.01 -8.06 -15.98
N ASN A 219 0.60 -6.94 -16.37
CA ASN A 219 1.13 -6.69 -17.71
C ASN A 219 2.68 -6.78 -17.75
N MET A 220 3.30 -7.29 -16.68
CA MET A 220 4.75 -7.42 -16.52
C MET A 220 5.26 -8.83 -16.86
N HIS A 221 6.46 -8.91 -17.41
CA HIS A 221 7.13 -10.16 -17.80
C HIS A 221 8.14 -10.67 -16.76
N TRP A 222 8.01 -10.27 -15.49
CA TRP A 222 8.90 -10.72 -14.42
C TRP A 222 8.71 -12.21 -14.12
N GLU A 223 9.73 -12.83 -13.53
CA GLU A 223 9.59 -14.18 -12.98
C GLU A 223 8.49 -14.17 -11.90
N GLY A 224 7.68 -15.24 -11.83
CA GLY A 224 6.46 -15.23 -11.05
C GLY A 224 6.69 -15.14 -9.54
N GLN A 225 7.73 -15.79 -8.99
CA GLN A 225 8.10 -15.60 -7.59
C GLN A 225 8.52 -14.15 -7.31
N GLU A 226 9.36 -13.54 -8.15
CA GLU A 226 9.78 -12.14 -7.99
C GLU A 226 8.59 -11.17 -8.05
N LEU A 227 7.65 -11.42 -8.96
CA LEU A 227 6.44 -10.62 -9.12
C LEU A 227 5.51 -10.75 -7.90
N ILE A 228 5.32 -11.96 -7.39
CA ILE A 228 4.49 -12.22 -6.19
C ILE A 228 5.14 -11.58 -4.96
N GLU A 229 6.46 -11.73 -4.78
CA GLU A 229 7.20 -11.06 -3.71
C GLU A 229 7.07 -9.54 -3.81
N TRP A 230 7.13 -8.99 -5.04
CA TRP A 230 6.94 -7.57 -5.28
C TRP A 230 5.51 -7.12 -5.00
N HIS A 231 4.48 -7.88 -5.39
CA HIS A 231 3.08 -7.58 -5.07
C HIS A 231 2.83 -7.57 -3.56
N TYR A 232 3.33 -8.56 -2.83
CA TYR A 232 3.16 -8.67 -1.37
C TYR A 232 3.85 -7.57 -0.56
N LYS A 233 4.84 -6.87 -1.11
CA LYS A 233 5.43 -5.68 -0.46
C LYS A 233 4.39 -4.57 -0.25
N ARG A 234 3.26 -4.57 -0.97
CA ARG A 234 2.09 -3.69 -0.75
C ARG A 234 1.54 -3.87 0.67
N CYS A 235 1.18 -5.11 1.03
CA CYS A 235 0.63 -5.45 2.35
C CYS A 235 1.59 -5.01 3.47
N GLY A 236 2.88 -5.33 3.40
CA GLY A 236 3.80 -4.99 4.49
C GLY A 236 3.97 -3.49 4.75
N ARG A 237 4.20 -2.68 3.70
CA ARG A 237 4.49 -1.24 3.87
C ARG A 237 3.25 -0.37 3.94
N SER A 238 2.21 -0.67 3.16
CA SER A 238 0.96 0.10 3.16
C SER A 238 0.23 -0.08 4.50
N GLU A 239 0.10 -1.32 5.00
CA GLU A 239 -0.53 -1.58 6.31
C GLU A 239 0.22 -0.87 7.45
N GLN A 240 1.56 -0.88 7.40
CA GLN A 240 2.35 -0.13 8.39
C GLN A 240 2.11 1.37 8.28
N ALA A 241 2.00 1.92 7.07
CA ALA A 241 1.68 3.33 6.86
C ALA A 241 0.27 3.66 7.38
N HIS A 242 -0.72 2.83 7.11
CA HIS A 242 -2.09 2.99 7.62
C HIS A 242 -2.16 2.94 9.15
N SER A 243 -1.43 2.02 9.79
CA SER A 243 -1.32 1.98 11.26
C SER A 243 -0.68 3.26 11.80
N VAL A 244 0.37 3.80 11.16
CA VAL A 244 0.98 5.08 11.56
C VAL A 244 0.00 6.25 11.37
N MET A 245 -0.74 6.30 10.26
CA MET A 245 -1.74 7.33 10.00
C MET A 245 -2.84 7.31 11.07
N LYS A 246 -3.39 6.12 11.36
CA LYS A 246 -4.47 5.94 12.32
C LYS A 246 -4.04 6.20 13.76
N GLU A 247 -2.98 5.52 14.21
CA GLU A 247 -2.57 5.46 15.62
C GLU A 247 -1.62 6.60 16.01
N ASP A 248 -0.58 6.87 15.20
CA ASP A 248 0.50 7.79 15.60
C ASP A 248 0.17 9.27 15.27
N LEU A 249 -0.63 9.49 14.22
CA LEU A 249 -0.94 10.81 13.65
C LEU A 249 -2.42 11.20 13.75
N ALA A 250 -3.18 10.50 14.59
CA ALA A 250 -4.58 10.80 14.90
C ALA A 250 -5.56 10.75 13.70
N GLY A 251 -5.23 10.02 12.65
CA GLY A 251 -6.15 9.75 11.54
C GLY A 251 -7.28 8.79 11.90
N GLY A 252 -7.17 8.08 13.03
CA GLY A 252 -8.22 7.19 13.54
C GLY A 252 -9.27 7.90 14.40
N THR A 253 -9.08 9.18 14.73
CA THR A 253 -10.02 9.94 15.57
C THR A 253 -10.36 11.24 14.88
N LEU A 254 -11.54 11.26 14.26
CA LEU A 254 -12.04 12.41 13.51
C LEU A 254 -12.69 13.43 14.46
N PRO A 255 -12.23 14.70 14.46
CA PRO A 255 -12.59 15.66 15.50
C PRO A 255 -14.02 16.17 15.37
N SER A 256 -14.60 16.18 14.17
CA SER A 256 -15.89 16.83 13.90
C SER A 256 -17.00 15.87 13.50
N GLY A 257 -18.24 16.33 13.57
CA GLY A 257 -19.39 15.71 12.92
C GLY A 257 -19.51 16.07 11.43
N ASP A 258 -18.80 17.09 10.96
CA ASP A 258 -18.92 17.57 9.58
C ASP A 258 -17.90 16.91 8.66
N PHE A 259 -18.36 16.47 7.48
CA PHE A 259 -17.52 15.79 6.49
C PHE A 259 -16.30 16.65 6.09
N GLY A 260 -16.54 17.92 5.77
CA GLY A 260 -15.49 18.83 5.28
C GLY A 260 -14.38 19.09 6.31
N GLU A 261 -14.74 19.22 7.59
CA GLU A 261 -13.75 19.40 8.67
C GLU A 261 -12.92 18.14 8.89
N ASN A 262 -13.56 16.96 8.81
CA ASN A 262 -12.87 15.68 8.88
C ASN A 262 -11.98 15.42 7.66
N ALA A 263 -12.39 15.86 6.47
CA ALA A 263 -11.56 15.83 5.28
C ALA A 263 -10.32 16.74 5.44
N ALA A 264 -10.49 17.96 5.97
CA ALA A 264 -9.36 18.86 6.25
C ALA A 264 -8.42 18.25 7.30
N TRP A 265 -8.97 17.63 8.36
CA TRP A 265 -8.18 16.91 9.37
C TRP A 265 -7.36 15.77 8.75
N TRP A 266 -7.98 14.99 7.86
CA TRP A 266 -7.31 13.92 7.13
C TRP A 266 -6.14 14.44 6.29
N TRP A 267 -6.32 15.57 5.62
CA TRP A 267 -5.27 16.21 4.83
C TRP A 267 -4.11 16.71 5.70
N ILE A 268 -4.40 17.30 6.87
CA ILE A 268 -3.38 17.69 7.85
C ILE A 268 -2.59 16.47 8.32
N MET A 269 -3.28 15.36 8.60
CA MET A 269 -2.66 14.09 8.98
C MET A 269 -1.72 13.58 7.88
N VAL A 270 -2.17 13.55 6.62
CA VAL A 270 -1.34 13.13 5.47
C VAL A 270 -0.13 14.04 5.28
N LEU A 271 -0.29 15.35 5.47
CA LEU A 271 0.82 16.29 5.42
C LEU A 271 1.85 16.01 6.54
N ALA A 272 1.38 15.80 7.77
CA ALA A 272 2.24 15.43 8.89
C ALA A 272 2.96 14.10 8.64
N PHE A 273 2.28 13.13 8.03
CA PHE A 273 2.85 11.86 7.61
C PHE A 273 4.01 12.09 6.63
N ASN A 274 3.78 12.85 5.57
CA ASN A 274 4.77 13.13 4.53
C ASN A 274 5.98 13.92 5.06
N LEU A 275 5.74 14.90 5.94
CA LEU A 275 6.82 15.66 6.60
C LEU A 275 7.66 14.75 7.51
N ASN A 276 7.03 13.85 8.26
CA ASN A 276 7.74 12.88 9.08
C ASN A 276 8.58 11.91 8.21
N ALA A 277 8.04 11.42 7.10
CA ALA A 277 8.77 10.59 6.15
C ALA A 277 9.96 11.34 5.51
N ALA A 278 9.79 12.62 5.16
CA ALA A 278 10.86 13.48 4.66
C ALA A 278 11.96 13.71 5.73
N LEU A 279 11.59 14.02 6.97
CA LEU A 279 12.53 14.17 8.09
C LEU A 279 13.35 12.90 8.29
N LYS A 280 12.69 11.74 8.33
CA LYS A 280 13.33 10.44 8.52
C LYS A 280 14.31 10.11 7.39
N SER A 281 13.90 10.31 6.14
CA SER A 281 14.69 9.92 4.96
C SER A 281 15.83 10.89 4.62
N LEU A 282 15.60 12.21 4.73
CA LEU A 282 16.56 13.22 4.32
C LEU A 282 17.47 13.69 5.46
N VAL A 283 16.99 13.66 6.70
CA VAL A 283 17.68 14.29 7.84
C VAL A 283 18.19 13.28 8.84
N LEU A 284 17.35 12.36 9.31
CA LEU A 284 17.76 11.41 10.36
C LEU A 284 18.62 10.27 9.78
N GLY A 285 18.13 9.60 8.73
CA GLY A 285 18.82 8.53 8.04
C GLY A 285 19.03 7.25 8.88
N GLY A 286 19.72 6.28 8.29
CA GLY A 286 20.08 5.01 8.95
C GLY A 286 18.88 4.28 9.55
N GLN A 287 19.04 3.81 10.79
CA GLN A 287 17.98 3.06 11.49
C GLN A 287 16.70 3.87 11.74
N TRP A 288 16.77 5.21 11.75
CA TRP A 288 15.64 6.09 12.05
C TRP A 288 14.61 6.14 10.93
N VAL A 289 14.98 5.76 9.70
CA VAL A 289 14.05 5.65 8.56
C VAL A 289 12.87 4.73 8.87
N TYR A 290 13.14 3.65 9.61
CA TYR A 290 12.17 2.61 9.93
C TYR A 290 11.50 2.79 11.30
N LYS A 291 11.87 3.82 12.07
CA LYS A 291 11.28 4.07 13.40
C LYS A 291 9.94 4.80 13.29
N ARG A 292 9.03 4.45 14.20
CA ARG A 292 7.73 5.12 14.36
C ARG A 292 7.88 6.49 15.00
N MET A 293 6.87 7.34 14.85
CA MET A 293 6.90 8.71 15.39
C MET A 293 7.04 8.72 16.91
N LYS A 294 6.50 7.71 17.60
CA LYS A 294 6.68 7.52 19.06
C LYS A 294 8.15 7.50 19.50
N ALA A 295 9.02 6.82 18.75
CA ALA A 295 10.45 6.76 19.07
C ALA A 295 11.13 8.12 18.83
N ILE A 296 10.75 8.81 17.75
CA ILE A 296 11.25 10.17 17.46
C ILE A 296 10.79 11.14 18.55
N ARG A 297 9.53 11.07 18.99
CA ARG A 297 9.01 11.88 20.10
C ARG A 297 9.86 11.68 21.35
N PHE A 298 10.12 10.43 21.73
CA PHE A 298 10.91 10.12 22.92
C PHE A 298 12.37 10.60 22.83
N HIS A 299 13.03 10.37 21.70
CA HIS A 299 14.48 10.63 21.57
C HIS A 299 14.84 12.03 21.06
N LEU A 300 13.91 12.78 20.46
CA LEU A 300 14.19 14.05 19.81
C LEU A 300 13.29 15.21 20.26
N ILE A 301 12.01 14.97 20.55
CA ILE A 301 11.03 16.05 20.81
C ILE A 301 10.84 16.25 22.30
N ASN A 302 10.68 15.17 23.06
CA ASN A 302 10.44 15.17 24.50
C ASN A 302 11.75 15.17 25.30
N ILE A 303 12.76 15.90 24.82
CA ILE A 303 14.03 16.07 25.54
C ILE A 303 13.86 17.21 26.54
N PRO A 304 14.20 17.02 27.82
CA PRO A 304 14.19 18.10 28.79
C PRO A 304 15.22 19.16 28.41
N ALA A 305 14.75 20.38 28.14
CA ALA A 305 15.59 21.52 27.81
C ALA A 305 15.10 22.77 28.54
N ARG A 306 16.01 23.69 28.88
CA ARG A 306 15.63 25.01 29.37
C ARG A 306 15.47 25.95 28.17
N ILE A 307 14.27 26.46 27.97
CA ILE A 307 14.00 27.51 26.99
C ILE A 307 14.53 28.83 27.57
N MET A 308 15.35 29.52 26.80
CA MET A 308 15.88 30.84 27.13
C MET A 308 15.52 31.82 26.01
N GLU A 309 14.96 32.96 26.37
CA GLU A 309 14.72 34.05 25.44
C GLU A 309 15.72 35.17 25.70
N ARG A 310 16.48 35.55 24.67
CA ARG A 310 17.37 36.71 24.70
C ARG A 310 17.31 37.42 23.36
N SER A 311 17.21 38.74 23.38
CA SER A 311 17.25 39.58 22.17
C SER A 311 16.26 39.16 21.08
N ARG A 312 15.03 38.79 21.46
CA ARG A 312 13.97 38.28 20.56
C ARG A 312 14.35 36.97 19.83
N GLN A 313 15.32 36.23 20.36
CA GLN A 313 15.72 34.91 19.88
C GLN A 313 15.47 33.85 20.95
N LEU A 314 14.88 32.74 20.53
CA LEU A 314 14.67 31.55 21.35
C LEU A 314 15.92 30.65 21.26
N SER A 315 16.48 30.33 22.41
CA SER A 315 17.62 29.40 22.57
C SER A 315 17.22 28.24 23.47
N LEU A 316 17.57 27.02 23.05
CA LEU A 316 17.41 25.81 23.85
C LEU A 316 18.72 25.48 24.54
N ARG A 317 18.72 25.47 25.88
CA ARG A 317 19.85 25.03 26.69
C ARG A 317 19.64 23.59 27.12
N LEU A 318 20.50 22.72 26.62
CA LEU A 318 20.58 21.29 26.94
C LEU A 318 21.78 21.02 27.85
N SER A 319 21.76 19.90 28.57
CA SER A 319 22.93 19.46 29.34
C SER A 319 24.05 19.06 28.37
N ALA A 320 25.29 19.50 28.62
CA ALA A 320 26.43 19.24 27.75
C ALA A 320 26.78 17.74 27.63
N GLY A 321 26.41 16.94 28.64
CA GLY A 321 26.58 15.48 28.63
C GLY A 321 25.45 14.71 27.95
N ASP A 322 24.40 15.39 27.48
CA ASP A 322 23.29 14.72 26.80
C ASP A 322 23.69 14.35 25.36
N SER A 323 23.64 13.05 25.07
CA SER A 323 23.90 12.51 23.73
C SER A 323 23.03 13.13 22.63
N ALA A 324 21.87 13.71 22.97
CA ALA A 324 21.00 14.37 22.00
C ALA A 324 21.56 15.72 21.50
N TYR A 325 22.45 16.38 22.25
CA TYR A 325 22.99 17.69 21.88
C TYR A 325 23.73 17.66 20.53
N GLY A 326 24.69 16.73 20.39
CA GLY A 326 25.44 16.55 19.14
C GLY A 326 24.53 16.14 17.98
N TRP A 327 23.55 15.29 18.25
CA TRP A 327 22.59 14.85 17.25
C TRP A 327 21.69 15.98 16.72
N LEU A 328 21.19 16.86 17.61
CA LEU A 328 20.40 18.03 17.24
C LEU A 328 21.18 19.02 16.37
N ILE A 329 22.47 19.24 16.67
CA ILE A 329 23.34 20.08 15.82
C ILE A 329 23.47 19.48 14.42
N GLN A 330 23.73 18.17 14.32
CA GLN A 330 23.82 17.47 13.04
C GLN A 330 22.52 17.55 12.25
N ILE A 331 21.37 17.38 12.92
CA ILE A 331 20.03 17.52 12.33
C ILE A 331 19.85 18.93 11.75
N ARG A 332 20.17 19.99 12.52
CA ARG A 332 20.05 21.37 12.05
C ARG A 332 20.98 21.66 10.88
N ALA A 333 22.22 21.17 10.92
CA ALA A 333 23.18 21.32 9.82
C ALA A 333 22.68 20.65 8.54
N ARG A 334 22.13 19.42 8.64
CA ARG A 334 21.52 18.72 7.50
C ARG A 334 20.33 19.48 6.94
N ILE A 335 19.41 19.95 7.78
CA ILE A 335 18.25 20.76 7.36
C ILE A 335 18.71 22.03 6.62
N ALA A 336 19.70 22.74 7.15
CA ALA A 336 20.26 23.93 6.50
C ALA A 336 20.89 23.61 5.13
N GLY A 337 21.56 22.46 5.01
CA GLY A 337 22.09 21.98 3.73
C GLY A 337 21.00 21.73 2.68
N LEU A 338 19.85 21.17 3.09
CA LEU A 338 18.73 20.92 2.16
C LEU A 338 18.12 22.22 1.60
N ALA A 339 18.14 23.32 2.36
CA ALA A 339 17.67 24.63 1.89
C ALA A 339 18.62 25.27 0.87
N SER A 340 19.90 24.92 0.91
CA SER A 340 20.95 25.45 0.00
C SER A 340 21.08 24.63 -1.29
N SER A 341 20.45 23.44 -1.33
CA SER A 341 20.51 22.48 -2.44
C SER A 341 19.27 22.53 -3.35
N GLY A 342 18.38 23.48 -3.08
CA GLY A 342 17.04 23.62 -3.67
C GLY A 342 17.00 24.38 -4.98
#